data_AF-A0AAV0Y2Q0-F1
#
_entry.id   AF-A0AAV0Y2Q0-F1
#
_cell.length_a   1.000
_cell.length_b   1.000
_cell.length_c   1.000
_cell.angle_alpha   90.00
_cell.angle_beta   90.00
_cell.angle_gamma   90.00
#
_symmetry.space_group_name_H-M   'P 1'
#
loop_
_entity.id
_entity.type
_entity.pdbx_description
1 polymer ?
#
loop_
_entity_poly.entity_id
_entity_poly.type
_entity_poly.pdbx_seq_one_letter_code
_entity_poly.pdbx_strand_id
1 'polypeptide(L)'
;MPLPKGDVSSFYYRSKLNVLNFTIYDMQKNIADCYVWDVSNGHRGVNELGTCIWKYLEMKSDKNEGDVIFYSDNCPGKNKNKFILALYIHAVHQFKNIKTITHKYLIKGHTQN
;
A
#
# COMPACT_ATOMS: atom_id res chain seq x y z
N MET A 1 8.31 9.22 6.78
CA MET A 1 8.01 10.56 7.35
C MET A 1 9.14 10.95 8.30
N PRO A 2 9.51 12.23 8.40
CA PRO A 2 10.48 12.67 9.41
C PRO A 2 9.84 12.52 10.81
N LEU A 3 10.51 11.78 11.68
CA LEU A 3 10.10 11.56 13.07
C LEU A 3 10.38 12.81 13.92
N PRO A 4 9.63 13.03 15.02
CA PRO A 4 9.87 14.15 15.93
C PRO A 4 11.34 14.20 16.37
N LYS A 5 11.91 15.41 16.36
CA LYS A 5 13.28 15.70 16.80
C LYS A 5 13.20 16.49 18.10
N GLY A 6 14.01 16.11 19.08
CA GLY A 6 14.19 16.86 20.32
C GLY A 6 15.69 17.04 20.61
N ASP A 7 16.04 18.19 21.19
CA ASP A 7 17.44 18.62 21.41
C ASP A 7 18.05 18.08 22.72
N VAL A 8 17.41 17.11 23.37
CA VAL A 8 17.94 16.51 24.60
C VAL A 8 18.90 15.36 24.29
N SER A 9 20.06 15.36 24.95
CA SER A 9 21.17 14.41 24.71
C SER A 9 20.78 12.93 24.88
N SER A 10 19.71 12.63 25.61
CA SER A 10 19.15 11.28 25.74
C SER A 10 18.58 10.72 24.44
N PHE A 11 18.21 11.56 23.45
CA PHE A 11 17.85 11.11 22.09
C PHE A 11 19.05 10.64 21.27
N TYR A 12 20.27 11.02 21.64
CA TYR A 12 21.49 10.62 20.91
C TYR A 12 21.80 9.13 21.05
N TYR A 13 21.49 8.54 22.21
CA TYR A 13 21.79 7.13 22.52
C TYR A 13 20.65 6.15 22.19
N ARG A 14 19.50 6.62 21.70
CA ARG A 14 18.38 5.77 21.26
C ARG A 14 18.22 5.83 19.75
N SER A 15 18.39 4.69 19.09
CA SER A 15 18.06 4.53 17.67
C SER A 15 16.59 4.88 17.43
N LYS A 16 16.31 5.83 16.54
CA LYS A 16 14.93 6.23 16.21
C LYS A 16 14.21 5.07 15.54
N LEU A 17 13.07 4.68 16.09
CA LEU A 17 12.21 3.65 15.49
C LEU A 17 11.64 4.18 14.17
N ASN A 18 11.92 3.48 13.07
CA ASN A 18 11.42 3.86 11.76
C ASN A 18 9.93 3.54 11.62
N VAL A 19 9.14 4.53 11.22
CA VAL A 19 7.72 4.36 10.90
C VAL A 19 7.52 4.38 9.39
N LEU A 20 6.81 3.39 8.90
CA LEU A 20 6.48 3.12 7.51
C LEU A 20 5.02 3.49 7.27
N ASN A 21 4.74 4.03 6.09
CA ASN A 21 3.40 4.38 5.67
C ASN A 21 3.14 3.91 4.24
N PHE A 22 1.93 3.41 4.01
CA PHE A 22 1.39 3.07 2.70
C PHE A 22 -0.01 3.64 2.57
N THR A 23 -0.30 4.30 1.45
CA THR A 23 -1.55 5.03 1.25
C THR A 23 -2.19 4.58 -0.05
N ILE A 24 -3.47 4.24 0.01
CA ILE A 24 -4.32 4.01 -1.17
C ILE A 24 -5.30 5.17 -1.26
N TYR A 25 -5.35 5.81 -2.42
CA TYR A 25 -6.25 6.93 -2.67
C TYR A 25 -7.33 6.53 -3.67
N ASP A 26 -8.58 6.69 -3.26
CA ASP A 26 -9.75 6.51 -4.11
C ASP A 26 -10.12 7.85 -4.76
N MET A 27 -9.84 7.96 -6.06
CA MET A 27 -10.12 9.17 -6.84
C MET A 27 -11.62 9.46 -7.02
N GLN A 28 -12.48 8.44 -6.99
CA GLN A 28 -13.92 8.66 -7.17
C GLN A 28 -14.56 9.23 -5.90
N LYS A 29 -14.12 8.72 -4.75
CA LYS A 29 -14.68 9.10 -3.44
C LYS A 29 -13.91 10.21 -2.75
N ASN A 30 -12.73 10.57 -3.26
CA ASN A 30 -11.78 11.47 -2.62
C ASN A 30 -11.40 11.03 -1.19
N ILE A 31 -11.29 9.72 -0.96
CA ILE A 31 -10.94 9.13 0.34
C ILE A 31 -9.53 8.54 0.25
N ALA A 32 -8.73 8.76 1.29
CA ALA A 32 -7.40 8.18 1.44
C ALA A 32 -7.38 7.19 2.60
N ASP A 33 -7.06 5.93 2.31
CA ASP A 33 -6.81 4.91 3.32
C ASP A 33 -5.30 4.85 3.60
N CYS A 34 -4.92 5.21 4.84
CA CYS A 34 -3.52 5.27 5.28
C CYS A 34 -3.20 4.13 6.25
N TYR A 35 -2.29 3.26 5.83
CA TYR A 35 -1.73 2.17 6.63
C TYR A 35 -0.38 2.60 7.18
N VAL A 36 -0.25 2.61 8.50
CA VAL A 36 0.97 3.03 9.21
C VAL A 36 1.41 1.92 10.15
N TRP A 37 2.68 1.57 10.11
CA TRP A 37 3.29 0.60 11.02
C TRP A 37 4.74 0.96 11.28
N ASP A 38 5.27 0.54 12.42
CA ASP A 38 6.67 0.68 12.74
C ASP A 38 7.47 -0.57 12.33
N VAL A 39 8.79 -0.42 12.18
CA VAL A 39 9.68 -1.51 11.74
C VAL A 39 9.74 -2.71 12.71
N SER A 40 9.27 -2.59 13.95
CA SER A 40 9.17 -3.75 14.85
C SER A 40 7.97 -4.63 14.51
N ASN A 41 6.91 -4.05 13.96
CA ASN A 41 5.69 -4.76 13.56
C ASN A 41 5.72 -5.30 12.13
N GLY A 42 6.61 -4.77 11.27
CA GLY A 42 6.72 -5.23 9.90
C GLY A 42 7.80 -4.48 9.12
N HIS A 43 8.42 -5.16 8.17
CA HIS A 43 9.49 -4.56 7.37
C HIS A 43 8.90 -3.73 6.23
N ARG A 44 9.78 -3.10 5.43
CA ARG A 44 9.40 -2.45 4.17
C ARG A 44 9.38 -3.49 3.04
N GLY A 45 8.67 -4.59 3.26
CA GLY A 45 8.57 -5.71 2.33
C GLY A 45 7.31 -5.67 1.47
N VAL A 46 7.29 -6.57 0.50
CA VAL A 46 6.13 -6.79 -0.38
C VAL A 46 4.99 -7.48 0.38
N ASN A 47 5.29 -8.24 1.43
CA ASN A 47 4.28 -8.92 2.23
C ASN A 47 3.42 -7.93 3.02
N GLU A 48 4.04 -6.94 3.66
CA GLU A 48 3.33 -5.90 4.40
C GLU A 48 2.47 -5.05 3.47
N LEU A 49 2.99 -4.74 2.28
CA LEU A 49 2.25 -4.08 1.21
C LEU A 49 1.05 -4.93 0.77
N GLY A 50 1.26 -6.23 0.57
CA GLY A 50 0.20 -7.17 0.20
C GLY A 50 -0.91 -7.25 1.26
N THR A 51 -0.55 -7.26 2.54
CA THR A 51 -1.52 -7.21 3.65
C THR A 51 -2.35 -5.92 3.61
N CYS A 52 -1.73 -4.78 3.32
CA CYS A 52 -2.46 -3.52 3.20
C CYS A 52 -3.46 -3.54 2.03
N ILE A 53 -3.02 -4.04 0.86
CA ILE A 53 -3.86 -4.19 -0.32
C ILE A 53 -5.01 -5.18 -0.05
N TRP A 54 -4.72 -6.29 0.63
CA TRP A 54 -5.74 -7.27 1.01
C TRP A 54 -6.83 -6.64 1.88
N LYS A 55 -6.45 -5.93 2.95
CA LYS A 55 -7.40 -5.22 3.82
C LYS A 55 -8.26 -4.21 3.06
N TYR A 56 -7.65 -3.52 2.08
CA TYR A 56 -8.39 -2.61 1.23
C TYR A 56 -9.43 -3.32 0.36
N LEU A 57 -9.04 -4.43 -0.28
CA LEU A 57 -9.94 -5.24 -1.12
C LEU A 57 -11.05 -5.88 -0.29
N GLU A 58 -10.76 -6.36 0.92
CA GLU A 58 -11.75 -6.87 1.87
C GLU A 58 -12.79 -5.80 2.19
N MET A 59 -12.34 -4.59 2.58
CA MET A 59 -13.25 -3.46 2.82
C MET A 59 -14.12 -3.11 1.60
N LYS A 60 -13.54 -3.17 0.39
CA LYS A 60 -14.28 -2.92 -0.86
C LYS A 60 -15.29 -4.01 -1.16
N SER A 61 -14.92 -5.27 -0.93
CA SER A 61 -15.79 -6.43 -1.09
C SER A 61 -17.00 -6.33 -0.15
N ASP A 62 -16.79 -5.95 1.11
CA ASP A 62 -17.87 -5.82 2.10
C ASP A 62 -18.87 -4.72 1.72
N LYS A 63 -18.40 -3.66 1.07
CA LYS A 63 -19.24 -2.58 0.54
C LYS A 63 -19.88 -2.92 -0.82
N ASN A 64 -19.62 -4.12 -1.35
CA ASN A 64 -20.07 -4.59 -2.65
C ASN A 64 -19.68 -3.63 -3.80
N GLU A 65 -18.49 -3.04 -3.68
CA GLU A 65 -17.93 -2.13 -4.68
C GLU A 65 -17.16 -2.97 -5.70
N GLY A 66 -17.77 -3.19 -6.87
CA GLY A 66 -17.39 -4.20 -7.86
C GLY A 66 -15.95 -4.17 -8.39
N ASP A 67 -15.77 -3.78 -9.66
CA ASP A 67 -14.47 -3.88 -10.34
C ASP A 67 -13.47 -2.85 -9.83
N VAL A 68 -12.23 -3.28 -9.58
CA VAL A 68 -11.18 -2.44 -8.99
C VAL A 68 -10.09 -2.13 -10.03
N ILE A 69 -9.78 -0.84 -10.20
CA ILE A 69 -8.69 -0.38 -11.07
C ILE A 69 -7.63 0.31 -10.22
N PHE A 70 -6.46 -0.31 -10.10
CA PHE A 70 -5.30 0.27 -9.44
C PHE A 70 -4.43 1.05 -10.44
N TYR A 71 -3.94 2.21 -10.00
CA TYR A 71 -2.92 2.98 -10.68
C TYR A 71 -1.70 3.08 -9.77
N SER A 72 -0.52 2.69 -10.25
CA SER A 72 0.72 2.83 -9.48
C SER A 72 1.91 3.24 -10.34
N ASP A 73 2.97 3.67 -9.66
CA ASP A 73 4.28 3.84 -10.27
C ASP A 73 4.85 2.50 -10.79
N ASN A 74 5.70 2.58 -11.80
CA ASN A 74 6.37 1.43 -12.40
C ASN A 74 7.61 1.02 -11.58
N CYS A 75 7.42 0.78 -10.27
CA CYS A 75 8.48 0.42 -9.34
C CYS A 75 8.48 -1.10 -9.07
N PRO A 76 9.47 -1.86 -9.59
CA PRO A 76 9.52 -3.32 -9.46
C PRO A 76 9.63 -3.81 -8.02
N GLY A 77 10.36 -3.07 -7.18
CA GLY A 77 10.60 -3.45 -5.79
C GLY A 77 9.37 -3.31 -4.88
N LYS A 78 8.30 -2.66 -5.34
CA LYS A 78 7.10 -2.39 -4.53
C LYS A 78 5.84 -2.92 -5.21
N ASN A 79 5.43 -2.27 -6.30
CA ASN A 79 4.10 -2.44 -6.88
C ASN A 79 4.10 -3.37 -8.10
N LYS A 80 5.26 -3.53 -8.77
CA LYS A 80 5.39 -4.36 -9.97
C LYS A 80 6.20 -5.62 -9.70
N ASN A 81 5.60 -6.56 -8.96
CA ASN A 81 6.20 -7.86 -8.68
C ASN A 81 5.16 -9.00 -8.73
N LYS A 82 5.66 -10.23 -8.80
CA LYS A 82 4.85 -11.46 -8.89
C LYS A 82 3.97 -11.70 -7.67
N PHE A 83 4.35 -11.20 -6.49
CA PHE A 83 3.59 -11.42 -5.25
C PHE A 83 2.32 -10.59 -5.23
N ILE A 84 2.39 -9.33 -5.70
CA ILE A 84 1.20 -8.47 -5.86
C ILE A 84 0.24 -9.06 -6.89
N LEU A 85 0.75 -9.59 -8.01
CA LEU A 85 -0.11 -10.26 -8.99
C LEU A 85 -0.77 -11.53 -8.42
N ALA A 86 -0.01 -12.36 -7.72
CA ALA A 86 -0.53 -13.55 -7.05
C ALA A 86 -1.61 -13.21 -6.02
N LEU A 87 -1.40 -12.12 -5.26
CA LEU A 87 -2.38 -11.59 -4.32
C LEU A 87 -3.69 -11.20 -5.03
N TYR A 88 -3.62 -10.51 -6.18
CA TYR A 88 -4.83 -10.15 -6.93
C TYR A 88 -5.59 -11.36 -7.44
N ILE A 89 -4.90 -12.36 -7.98
CA ILE A 89 -5.52 -13.61 -8.42
C ILE A 89 -6.24 -14.27 -7.25
N HIS A 90 -5.57 -14.35 -6.09
CA HIS A 90 -6.16 -14.93 -4.89
C HIS A 90 -7.37 -14.13 -4.38
N ALA A 91 -7.29 -12.80 -4.40
CA ALA A 91 -8.37 -11.92 -3.97
C ALA A 91 -9.62 -12.07 -4.85
N VAL A 92 -9.47 -12.14 -6.18
CA VAL A 92 -10.60 -12.38 -7.11
C VAL A 92 -11.26 -13.74 -6.85
N HIS A 93 -10.47 -14.76 -6.50
CA HIS A 93 -11.03 -16.08 -6.16
C HIS A 93 -11.75 -16.08 -4.81
N GLN A 94 -11.27 -15.32 -3.83
CA GLN A 94 -11.79 -15.33 -2.47
C GLN A 94 -13.00 -14.41 -2.29
N PHE A 95 -12.97 -13.22 -2.88
CA PHE A 95 -14.00 -12.20 -2.72
C PHE A 95 -15.03 -12.28 -3.85
N LYS A 96 -16.22 -12.78 -3.53
CA LYS A 96 -17.31 -12.97 -4.52
C LYS A 96 -17.73 -11.68 -5.23
N ASN A 97 -17.55 -10.52 -4.59
CA ASN A 97 -17.99 -9.23 -5.08
C ASN A 97 -16.96 -8.55 -6.00
N ILE A 98 -15.70 -8.98 -5.95
CA ILE A 98 -14.62 -8.45 -6.79
C ILE A 98 -14.46 -9.37 -7.99
N LYS A 99 -15.03 -8.97 -9.14
CA LYS A 99 -14.98 -9.77 -10.37
C LYS A 99 -13.69 -9.57 -11.14
N THR A 100 -13.23 -8.33 -11.22
CA THR A 100 -12.00 -8.00 -11.94
C THR A 100 -11.12 -7.03 -11.16
N ILE A 101 -9.81 -7.28 -11.23
CA ILE A 101 -8.79 -6.35 -10.73
C ILE A 101 -7.88 -6.00 -11.91
N THR A 102 -7.83 -4.71 -12.23
CA THR A 102 -6.95 -4.19 -13.29
C THR A 102 -5.86 -3.33 -12.66
N HIS A 103 -4.59 -3.68 -12.87
CA HIS A 103 -3.46 -2.88 -12.39
C HIS A 103 -2.75 -2.17 -13.54
N LYS A 104 -2.87 -0.84 -13.58
CA LYS A 104 -2.22 0.03 -14.56
C LYS A 104 -0.97 0.66 -13.97
N TYR A 105 0.13 0.63 -14.73
CA TYR A 105 1.39 1.26 -14.37
C TYR A 105 1.61 2.53 -15.18
N LEU A 106 2.07 3.59 -14.51
CA LEU A 106 2.41 4.84 -15.18
C LEU A 106 3.65 4.66 -16.09
N ILE A 107 3.61 5.29 -17.27
CA ILE A 107 4.72 5.28 -18.23
C ILE A 107 5.86 6.13 -17.66
N LYS A 108 7.10 5.63 -17.77
CA LYS A 108 8.30 6.37 -17.34
C LYS A 108 8.46 7.61 -18.23
N GLY A 109 8.65 8.79 -17.63
CA GLY A 109 8.94 10.05 -18.36
C GLY A 109 7.78 11.05 -18.48
N HIS A 110 6.57 10.71 -18.00
CA HIS A 110 5.42 11.63 -17.96
C HIS A 110 4.95 11.98 -16.53
N THR A 111 5.76 11.65 -15.53
CA THR A 111 5.54 12.13 -14.17
C THR A 111 6.03 13.57 -14.08
N GLN A 112 5.12 14.50 -13.76
CA GLN A 112 5.48 15.89 -13.47
C GLN A 112 6.40 15.90 -12.25
N ASN A 113 7.68 16.21 -12.46
CA ASN A 113 8.65 16.48 -11.39
C ASN A 113 8.42 17.87 -10.81
#